data_AF-A0A6N7MBF5-F1
#
_entry.id   AF-A0A6N7MBF5-F1
#
_cell.length_a   1.000
_cell.length_b   1.000
_cell.length_c   1.000
_cell.angle_alpha   90.00
_cell.angle_beta   90.00
_cell.angle_gamma   90.00
#
_symmetry.space_group_name_H-M   'P 1'
#
loop_
_entity.id
_entity.type
_entity.pdbx_description
1 polymer ?
#
loop_
_entity_poly.entity_id
_entity_poly.type
_entity_poly.pdbx_seq_one_letter_code
_entity_poly.pdbx_strand_id
1 'polypeptide(L)'
;MPNWLDKTTIAQLVLWASENVQNVKITSTRLEGIEGHKIDSSSINMQLVRYVLTDEFLAGCGHRSPDTIPSYLVSGPLENTASFNLLANTTRPVWISINVPANTAPDQYKGTILITTSEETKLEFEINLEVQDWVLPPPSEWAFHLDLWQNPFAVARYHNVESWSQEHWDQLKPLLTMLAEAGQKCITTIIVDKPWGGQTYDPFESMIRWIRNSSGKWDYDYSDFDQYISLAMKCGITAQINCYSMVPWGNNFRYFDEDSAGYVTVHILPGTEDYENFWRPFLYDFRAHLVETGWLDKTTIALDERGLEDMKKMITFLKETTPEFKITMAGHYFEEINPELYDFSYNWFHIGANSPQKALERRENGKITTFYVACGVPRPNNFTFSPPAEQAFLAWFSAATGFDGFLRWAYNS
;
A
#
# COMPACT_ATOMS: atom_id res chain seq x y z
N MET A 1 -21.47 18.81 8.36
CA MET A 1 -20.11 18.62 7.81
C MET A 1 -20.17 18.96 6.33
N PRO A 2 -19.34 19.89 5.81
CA PRO A 2 -19.28 20.15 4.38
C PRO A 2 -18.66 18.97 3.65
N ASN A 3 -19.27 18.56 2.55
CA ASN A 3 -18.83 17.47 1.72
C ASN A 3 -18.96 17.80 0.23
N TRP A 4 -18.13 17.17 -0.56
CA TRP A 4 -18.18 17.23 -2.02
C TRP A 4 -18.94 16.01 -2.53
N LEU A 5 -19.37 16.07 -3.79
CA LEU A 5 -19.89 14.93 -4.51
C LEU A 5 -18.75 13.92 -4.72
N ASP A 6 -19.09 12.63 -4.63
CA ASP A 6 -18.16 11.50 -4.72
C ASP A 6 -17.05 11.46 -3.65
N LYS A 7 -17.30 12.12 -2.51
CA LYS A 7 -16.41 12.14 -1.36
C LYS A 7 -17.02 11.40 -0.17
N THR A 8 -16.21 10.56 0.47
CA THR A 8 -16.56 9.93 1.76
C THR A 8 -16.28 10.90 2.91
N THR A 9 -17.30 11.16 3.74
CA THR A 9 -17.13 11.85 5.02
C THR A 9 -17.12 10.85 6.16
N ILE A 10 -16.25 11.09 7.14
CA ILE A 10 -16.00 10.17 8.25
C ILE A 10 -16.36 10.84 9.57
N ALA A 11 -17.02 10.10 10.45
CA ALA A 11 -17.26 10.46 11.83
C ALA A 11 -17.04 9.26 12.75
N GLN A 12 -16.89 9.49 14.05
CA GLN A 12 -16.81 8.42 15.04
C GLN A 12 -17.76 8.70 16.21
N LEU A 13 -18.56 7.70 16.56
CA LEU A 13 -19.32 7.65 17.81
C LEU A 13 -18.58 6.77 18.81
N VAL A 14 -18.75 7.04 20.09
CA VAL A 14 -18.14 6.25 21.16
C VAL A 14 -19.22 5.84 22.15
N LEU A 15 -19.39 4.53 22.30
CA LEU A 15 -20.39 3.94 23.19
C LEU A 15 -19.70 3.38 24.43
N TRP A 16 -20.28 3.61 25.60
CA TRP A 16 -19.83 3.03 26.85
C TRP A 16 -21.03 2.77 27.75
N ALA A 17 -20.88 1.83 28.69
CA ALA A 17 -21.90 1.51 29.67
C ALA A 17 -21.26 1.07 30.99
N SER A 18 -21.90 1.39 32.11
CA SER A 18 -21.49 0.91 33.44
C SER A 18 -21.86 -0.56 33.67
N GLU A 19 -22.81 -1.08 32.89
CA GLU A 19 -23.33 -2.44 32.96
C GLU A 19 -23.24 -3.14 31.60
N ASN A 20 -23.46 -4.46 31.59
CA ASN A 20 -23.46 -5.22 30.35
C ASN A 20 -24.71 -4.87 29.53
N VAL A 21 -24.53 -4.48 28.27
CA VAL A 21 -25.62 -4.19 27.34
C VAL A 21 -25.58 -5.21 26.21
N GLN A 22 -26.67 -5.97 26.06
CA GLN A 22 -26.78 -7.02 25.05
C GLN A 22 -27.39 -6.49 23.75
N ASN A 23 -26.97 -7.08 22.62
CA ASN A 23 -27.57 -6.89 21.30
C ASN A 23 -27.70 -5.42 20.89
N VAL A 24 -26.62 -4.65 21.07
CA VAL A 24 -26.51 -3.29 20.57
C VAL A 24 -26.54 -3.35 19.05
N LYS A 25 -27.53 -2.69 18.46
CA LYS A 25 -27.70 -2.53 17.01
C LYS A 25 -27.59 -1.06 16.66
N ILE A 26 -26.93 -0.76 15.56
CA ILE A 26 -26.74 0.61 15.07
C ILE A 26 -27.31 0.67 13.67
N THR A 27 -28.25 1.58 13.47
CA THR A 27 -28.92 1.80 12.19
C THR A 27 -28.95 3.30 11.89
N SER A 28 -29.21 3.67 10.65
CA SER A 28 -29.37 5.06 10.28
C SER A 28 -30.62 5.23 9.43
N THR A 29 -31.28 6.37 9.59
CA THR A 29 -32.31 6.81 8.65
C THR A 29 -31.65 7.21 7.32
N ARG A 30 -32.44 7.32 6.26
CA ARG A 30 -32.02 8.10 5.10
C ARG A 30 -31.70 9.54 5.52
N LEU A 31 -30.85 10.22 4.74
CA LEU A 31 -30.65 11.66 4.91
C LEU A 31 -31.63 12.41 4.00
N GLU A 32 -32.34 13.39 4.56
CA GLU A 32 -33.31 14.23 3.86
C GLU A 32 -32.78 15.66 3.74
N GLY A 33 -32.68 16.14 2.50
CA GLY A 33 -32.31 17.51 2.17
C GLY A 33 -33.46 18.49 2.44
N ILE A 34 -33.12 19.76 2.70
CA ILE A 34 -34.13 20.81 2.92
C ILE A 34 -34.94 21.11 1.66
N GLU A 35 -34.40 20.82 0.47
CA GLU A 35 -35.09 20.95 -0.81
C GLU A 35 -35.82 19.66 -1.22
N GLY A 36 -35.82 18.63 -0.36
CA GLY A 36 -36.51 17.36 -0.58
C GLY A 36 -35.68 16.28 -1.28
N HIS A 37 -34.39 16.56 -1.56
CA HIS A 37 -33.44 15.57 -2.05
C HIS A 37 -33.15 14.50 -0.98
N LYS A 38 -32.65 13.34 -1.40
CA LYS A 38 -32.46 12.19 -0.50
C LYS A 38 -31.14 11.47 -0.76
N ILE A 39 -30.49 11.06 0.32
CA ILE A 39 -29.39 10.11 0.31
C ILE A 39 -29.86 8.87 1.07
N ASP A 40 -29.80 7.70 0.44
CA ASP A 40 -30.26 6.45 1.03
C ASP A 40 -29.41 6.05 2.24
N SER A 41 -29.99 5.34 3.21
CA SER A 41 -29.22 4.85 4.36
C SER A 41 -28.15 3.83 3.96
N SER A 42 -28.25 3.20 2.78
CA SER A 42 -27.20 2.34 2.22
C SER A 42 -25.89 3.08 1.93
N SER A 43 -25.93 4.41 1.80
CA SER A 43 -24.74 5.26 1.67
C SER A 43 -23.99 5.47 2.99
N ILE A 44 -24.55 5.01 4.12
CA ILE A 44 -24.00 5.17 5.45
C ILE A 44 -23.53 3.81 5.95
N ASN A 45 -22.21 3.61 5.95
CA ASN A 45 -21.60 2.41 6.53
C ASN A 45 -21.20 2.67 7.98
N MET A 46 -21.48 1.71 8.86
CA MET A 46 -21.17 1.79 10.29
C MET A 46 -20.44 0.52 10.70
N GLN A 47 -19.21 0.68 11.15
CA GLN A 47 -18.31 -0.43 11.48
C GLN A 47 -17.82 -0.28 12.92
N LEU A 48 -17.66 -1.40 13.62
CA LEU A 48 -17.04 -1.35 14.93
C LEU A 48 -15.54 -1.14 14.79
N VAL A 49 -15.00 -0.23 15.59
CA VAL A 49 -13.56 -0.10 15.75
C VAL A 49 -13.11 -1.10 16.81
N ARG A 50 -12.49 -2.18 16.37
CA ARG A 50 -11.93 -3.23 17.21
C ARG A 50 -10.61 -2.79 17.80
N TYR A 51 -10.18 -3.56 18.79
CA TYR A 51 -8.93 -3.33 19.49
C TYR A 51 -7.87 -4.33 19.04
N VAL A 52 -6.67 -3.83 18.79
CA VAL A 52 -5.48 -4.63 18.48
C VAL A 52 -4.43 -4.38 19.56
N LEU A 53 -3.62 -5.40 19.84
CA LEU A 53 -2.47 -5.25 20.73
C LEU A 53 -1.40 -4.41 20.03
N THR A 54 -0.82 -3.46 20.73
CA THR A 54 0.24 -2.59 20.24
C THR A 54 1.32 -2.42 21.32
N ASP A 55 2.49 -1.95 20.89
CA ASP A 55 3.59 -1.52 21.75
C ASP A 55 3.79 0.01 21.67
N GLU A 56 5.00 0.49 21.99
CA GLU A 56 5.37 1.90 21.97
C GLU A 56 6.58 2.20 21.08
N PHE A 57 6.83 3.49 20.82
CA PHE A 57 8.03 3.91 20.13
C PHE A 57 9.24 3.84 21.08
N LEU A 58 10.25 3.03 20.73
CA LEU A 58 11.49 2.88 21.49
C LEU A 58 12.64 3.68 20.82
N ALA A 59 13.73 3.04 20.44
CA ALA A 59 14.84 3.66 19.71
C ALA A 59 14.63 3.68 18.17
N GLY A 60 13.39 3.48 17.71
CA GLY A 60 13.05 3.36 16.29
C GLY A 60 13.24 1.93 15.76
N CYS A 61 14.08 1.79 14.72
CA CYS A 61 14.39 0.51 14.08
C CYS A 61 15.15 -0.44 15.00
N GLY A 62 14.96 -1.74 14.80
CA GLY A 62 15.70 -2.79 15.52
C GLY A 62 14.81 -3.95 15.96
N HIS A 63 15.45 -5.07 16.29
CA HIS A 63 14.76 -6.23 16.81
C HIS A 63 14.12 -5.94 18.17
N ARG A 64 12.91 -6.47 18.38
CA ARG A 64 12.12 -6.29 19.61
C ARG A 64 11.82 -7.64 20.25
N SER A 65 11.99 -7.74 21.56
CA SER A 65 11.52 -8.89 22.33
C SER A 65 10.17 -8.57 22.96
N PRO A 66 9.11 -9.38 22.72
CA PRO A 66 7.79 -9.15 23.32
C PRO A 66 7.83 -9.10 24.86
N ASP A 67 8.76 -9.84 25.48
CA ASP A 67 8.87 -9.96 26.93
C ASP A 67 9.46 -8.69 27.60
N THR A 68 10.00 -7.76 26.82
CA THR A 68 10.71 -6.59 27.35
C THR A 68 10.02 -5.26 27.06
N ILE A 69 8.83 -5.28 26.46
CA ILE A 69 8.17 -4.07 25.96
C ILE A 69 6.72 -4.02 26.48
N PRO A 70 6.27 -2.90 27.08
CA PRO A 70 4.87 -2.73 27.46
C PRO A 70 3.92 -2.90 26.27
N SER A 71 2.82 -3.61 26.49
CA SER A 71 1.78 -3.81 25.49
C SER A 71 0.42 -3.31 26.00
N TYR A 72 -0.37 -2.70 25.12
CA TYR A 72 -1.70 -2.23 25.43
C TYR A 72 -2.64 -2.36 24.23
N LEU A 73 -3.95 -2.25 24.46
CA LEU A 73 -4.94 -2.27 23.40
C LEU A 73 -5.12 -0.87 22.82
N VAL A 74 -5.08 -0.77 21.49
CA VAL A 74 -5.43 0.43 20.74
C VAL A 74 -6.55 0.12 19.76
N SER A 75 -7.45 1.09 19.56
CA SER A 75 -8.52 0.99 18.56
C SER A 75 -7.94 1.11 17.15
N GLY A 76 -8.25 0.19 16.25
CA GLY A 76 -7.72 0.22 14.88
C GLY A 76 -8.61 -0.51 13.86
N PRO A 77 -8.66 -1.85 13.87
CA PRO A 77 -9.37 -2.60 12.82
C PRO A 77 -10.86 -2.27 12.74
N LEU A 78 -11.40 -2.15 11.53
CA LEU A 78 -12.81 -1.91 11.28
C LEU A 78 -13.52 -3.25 10.99
N GLU A 79 -14.61 -3.52 11.69
CA GLU A 79 -15.39 -4.75 11.55
C GLU A 79 -16.84 -4.44 11.17
N ASN A 80 -17.34 -5.11 10.13
CA ASN A 80 -18.76 -5.11 9.79
C ASN A 80 -19.50 -6.08 10.73
N THR A 81 -20.46 -5.59 11.50
CA THR A 81 -21.35 -6.45 12.30
C THR A 81 -22.75 -5.86 12.39
N ALA A 82 -23.76 -6.72 12.35
CA ALA A 82 -25.16 -6.31 12.50
C ALA A 82 -25.52 -5.95 13.95
N SER A 83 -24.83 -6.54 14.93
CA SER A 83 -25.06 -6.32 16.35
C SER A 83 -23.87 -6.77 17.20
N PHE A 84 -23.74 -6.23 18.40
CA PHE A 84 -22.70 -6.66 19.34
C PHE A 84 -23.14 -6.53 20.80
N ASN A 85 -22.40 -7.18 21.68
CA ASN A 85 -22.56 -7.01 23.13
C ASN A 85 -21.51 -6.02 23.65
N LEU A 86 -21.96 -5.06 24.45
CA LEU A 86 -21.10 -4.10 25.13
C LEU A 86 -20.93 -4.58 26.58
N LEU A 87 -19.69 -4.86 26.97
CA LEU A 87 -19.39 -5.27 28.34
C LEU A 87 -19.38 -4.06 29.29
N ALA A 88 -19.76 -4.29 30.54
CA ALA A 88 -19.70 -3.31 31.61
C ALA A 88 -18.30 -2.68 31.71
N ASN A 89 -18.26 -1.37 31.89
CA ASN A 89 -17.04 -0.58 32.05
C ASN A 89 -16.07 -0.71 30.86
N THR A 90 -16.61 -0.87 29.65
CA THR A 90 -15.82 -0.85 28.41
C THR A 90 -16.34 0.21 27.45
N THR A 91 -15.48 0.60 26.52
CA THR A 91 -15.78 1.55 25.45
C THR A 91 -15.77 0.83 24.10
N ARG A 92 -16.65 1.23 23.19
CA ARG A 92 -16.76 0.72 21.81
C ARG A 92 -16.93 1.88 20.84
N PRO A 93 -15.87 2.28 20.13
CA PRO A 93 -15.98 3.24 19.06
C PRO A 93 -16.65 2.62 17.83
N VAL A 94 -17.39 3.43 17.10
CA VAL A 94 -18.13 3.09 15.90
C VAL A 94 -17.70 4.07 14.82
N TRP A 95 -17.09 3.54 13.77
CA TRP A 95 -16.67 4.29 12.60
C TRP A 95 -17.83 4.45 11.65
N ILE A 96 -18.14 5.69 11.28
CA ILE A 96 -19.24 6.03 10.38
C ILE A 96 -18.64 6.61 9.11
N SER A 97 -18.90 5.97 7.98
CA SER A 97 -18.51 6.45 6.65
C SER A 97 -19.76 6.78 5.87
N ILE A 98 -19.87 8.03 5.41
CA ILE A 98 -20.97 8.52 4.58
C ILE A 98 -20.43 8.73 3.17
N ASN A 99 -20.75 7.81 2.26
CA ASN A 99 -20.38 7.87 0.86
C ASN A 99 -21.43 8.68 0.10
N VAL A 100 -21.10 9.89 -0.34
CA VAL A 100 -22.02 10.74 -1.11
C VAL A 100 -21.90 10.41 -2.59
N PRO A 101 -22.92 9.81 -3.24
CA PRO A 101 -22.86 9.49 -4.66
C PRO A 101 -22.60 10.72 -5.52
N ALA A 102 -21.86 10.56 -6.63
CA ALA A 102 -21.52 11.64 -7.55
C ALA A 102 -22.74 12.39 -8.13
N ASN A 103 -23.90 11.73 -8.22
CA ASN A 103 -25.15 12.30 -8.73
C ASN A 103 -26.06 12.91 -7.63
N THR A 104 -25.55 13.08 -6.42
CA THR A 104 -26.30 13.72 -5.33
C THR A 104 -26.50 15.20 -5.63
N ALA A 105 -27.69 15.74 -5.35
CA ALA A 105 -27.91 17.18 -5.49
C ALA A 105 -27.26 17.94 -4.30
N PRO A 106 -26.62 19.09 -4.52
CA PRO A 106 -26.20 19.98 -3.44
C PRO A 106 -27.38 20.36 -2.55
N ASP A 107 -27.26 20.16 -1.24
CA ASP A 107 -28.32 20.40 -0.25
C ASP A 107 -27.75 20.34 1.19
N GLN A 108 -28.54 20.75 2.19
CA GLN A 108 -28.31 20.47 3.60
C GLN A 108 -29.15 19.26 4.03
N TYR A 109 -28.49 18.11 4.11
CA TYR A 109 -29.08 16.84 4.47
C TYR A 109 -29.08 16.60 5.99
N LYS A 110 -30.20 16.09 6.50
CA LYS A 110 -30.36 15.67 7.89
C LYS A 110 -30.79 14.23 8.00
N GLY A 111 -30.27 13.53 8.99
CA GLY A 111 -30.72 12.18 9.35
C GLY A 111 -30.35 11.83 10.78
N THR A 112 -30.64 10.60 11.17
CA THR A 112 -30.45 10.15 12.55
C THR A 112 -29.75 8.79 12.56
N ILE A 113 -28.75 8.64 13.42
CA ILE A 113 -28.21 7.35 13.84
C ILE A 113 -29.00 6.89 15.05
N LEU A 114 -29.52 5.67 14.96
CA LEU A 114 -30.35 5.04 15.96
C LEU A 114 -29.59 3.87 16.58
N ILE A 115 -29.44 3.89 17.89
CA ILE A 115 -28.86 2.79 18.67
C ILE A 115 -29.97 2.15 19.47
N THR A 116 -30.16 0.85 19.27
CA THR A 116 -31.17 0.06 19.98
C THR A 116 -30.51 -1.11 20.70
N THR A 117 -31.03 -1.48 21.87
CA THR A 117 -30.56 -2.63 22.67
C THR A 117 -31.69 -3.64 22.89
N SER A 118 -31.38 -4.80 23.49
CA SER A 118 -32.41 -5.76 23.92
C SER A 118 -33.40 -5.20 24.95
N GLU A 119 -33.03 -4.15 25.68
CA GLU A 119 -33.84 -3.52 26.73
C GLU A 119 -34.69 -2.36 26.19
N GLU A 120 -34.83 -2.26 24.85
CA GLU A 120 -35.54 -1.19 24.15
C GLU A 120 -34.99 0.23 24.37
N THR A 121 -33.81 0.37 25.01
CA THR A 121 -33.11 1.65 25.11
C THR A 121 -32.78 2.16 23.72
N LYS A 122 -33.27 3.36 23.42
CA LYS A 122 -33.07 4.03 22.14
C LYS A 122 -32.25 5.31 22.34
N LEU A 123 -31.04 5.34 21.77
CA LEU A 123 -30.26 6.57 21.65
C LEU A 123 -30.35 7.07 20.20
N GLU A 124 -30.43 8.39 20.06
CA GLU A 124 -30.53 9.05 18.77
C GLU A 124 -29.43 10.10 18.64
N PHE A 125 -28.69 10.07 17.54
CA PHE A 125 -27.67 11.05 17.20
C PHE A 125 -27.99 11.69 15.86
N GLU A 126 -28.07 13.02 15.82
CA GLU A 126 -28.35 13.76 14.59
C GLU A 126 -27.11 13.84 13.68
N ILE A 127 -27.30 13.54 12.39
CA ILE A 127 -26.32 13.79 11.33
C ILE A 127 -26.76 15.04 10.57
N ASN A 128 -25.86 16.00 10.44
CA ASN A 128 -26.00 17.14 9.53
C ASN A 128 -24.88 17.12 8.48
N LEU A 129 -25.25 17.00 7.21
CA LEU A 129 -24.33 16.92 6.08
C LEU A 129 -24.67 18.01 5.07
N GLU A 130 -23.72 18.87 4.75
CA GLU A 130 -23.86 19.88 3.70
C GLU A 130 -23.16 19.34 2.46
N VAL A 131 -23.89 19.08 1.39
CA VAL A 131 -23.32 18.66 0.10
C VAL A 131 -23.17 19.89 -0.77
N GLN A 132 -21.95 20.16 -1.20
CA GLN A 132 -21.60 21.31 -2.02
C GLN A 132 -21.55 20.92 -3.50
N ASP A 133 -21.68 21.91 -4.38
CA ASP A 133 -21.61 21.75 -5.85
C ASP A 133 -20.16 21.66 -6.36
N TRP A 134 -19.38 20.78 -5.72
CA TRP A 134 -18.02 20.44 -6.12
C TRP A 134 -17.90 18.93 -6.21
N VAL A 135 -17.29 18.43 -7.29
CA VAL A 135 -17.09 16.99 -7.52
C VAL A 135 -15.64 16.66 -7.23
N LEU A 136 -15.40 15.70 -6.33
CA LEU A 136 -14.11 15.04 -6.22
C LEU A 136 -14.00 14.04 -7.38
N PRO A 137 -12.93 14.07 -8.21
CA PRO A 137 -12.75 13.04 -9.25
C PRO A 137 -12.70 11.63 -8.63
N PRO A 138 -13.01 10.57 -9.40
CA PRO A 138 -12.86 9.21 -8.90
C PRO A 138 -11.38 8.88 -8.60
N PRO A 139 -11.08 7.88 -7.74
CA PRO A 139 -9.71 7.52 -7.37
C PRO A 139 -8.75 7.24 -8.54
N SER A 140 -9.28 6.73 -9.65
CA SER A 140 -8.54 6.49 -10.90
C SER A 140 -7.98 7.77 -11.53
N GLU A 141 -8.56 8.93 -11.21
CA GLU A 141 -8.17 10.25 -11.73
C GLU A 141 -7.37 11.07 -10.70
N TRP A 142 -7.16 10.55 -9.49
CA TRP A 142 -6.36 11.26 -8.48
C TRP A 142 -4.90 11.32 -8.87
N ALA A 143 -4.36 12.54 -8.92
CA ALA A 143 -2.95 12.81 -9.21
C ALA A 143 -1.99 12.33 -8.10
N PHE A 144 -2.49 12.14 -6.87
CA PHE A 144 -1.68 11.71 -5.74
C PHE A 144 -1.03 10.35 -6.03
N HIS A 145 0.30 10.30 -6.00
CA HIS A 145 1.09 9.10 -6.23
C HIS A 145 1.24 8.31 -4.92
N LEU A 146 0.30 7.41 -4.66
CA LEU A 146 0.34 6.50 -3.52
C LEU A 146 1.06 5.19 -3.89
N ASP A 147 2.08 4.83 -3.11
CA ASP A 147 2.75 3.53 -3.21
C ASP A 147 2.82 2.80 -1.86
N LEU A 148 1.88 1.88 -1.61
CA LEU A 148 1.90 0.97 -0.46
C LEU A 148 2.26 -0.44 -0.91
N TRP A 149 3.42 -0.97 -0.52
CA TRP A 149 3.91 -2.24 -1.10
C TRP A 149 3.08 -3.45 -0.68
N GLN A 150 2.64 -4.24 -1.66
CA GLN A 150 1.72 -5.37 -1.44
C GLN A 150 2.48 -6.69 -1.24
N ASN A 151 2.08 -7.47 -0.24
CA ASN A 151 2.60 -8.82 0.00
C ASN A 151 1.52 -9.87 -0.27
N PRO A 152 1.48 -10.50 -1.46
CA PRO A 152 0.50 -11.54 -1.74
C PRO A 152 0.73 -12.81 -0.91
N PHE A 153 1.99 -13.14 -0.57
CA PHE A 153 2.32 -14.35 0.18
C PHE A 153 1.74 -14.35 1.60
N ALA A 154 1.64 -13.18 2.23
CA ALA A 154 0.96 -13.02 3.52
C ALA A 154 -0.54 -13.36 3.46
N VAL A 155 -1.19 -13.11 2.32
CA VAL A 155 -2.61 -13.44 2.10
C VAL A 155 -2.79 -14.95 1.98
N ALA A 156 -1.98 -15.61 1.16
CA ALA A 156 -1.98 -17.06 1.03
C ALA A 156 -1.81 -17.75 2.40
N ARG A 157 -0.81 -17.31 3.18
CA ARG A 157 -0.55 -17.85 4.52
C ARG A 157 -1.69 -17.59 5.49
N TYR A 158 -2.20 -16.35 5.57
CA TYR A 158 -3.27 -16.00 6.52
C TYR A 158 -4.57 -16.78 6.26
N HIS A 159 -4.91 -16.98 4.98
CA HIS A 159 -6.12 -17.71 4.58
C HIS A 159 -5.90 -19.23 4.45
N ASN A 160 -4.66 -19.71 4.66
CA ASN A 160 -4.28 -21.12 4.51
C ASN A 160 -4.69 -21.71 3.15
N VAL A 161 -4.32 -20.99 2.08
CA VAL A 161 -4.54 -21.39 0.68
C VAL A 161 -3.19 -21.48 -0.04
N GLU A 162 -3.15 -22.23 -1.13
CA GLU A 162 -1.94 -22.35 -1.95
C GLU A 162 -1.66 -21.02 -2.68
N SER A 163 -0.40 -20.58 -2.68
CA SER A 163 0.03 -19.41 -3.44
C SER A 163 -0.36 -19.58 -4.92
N TRP A 164 -0.96 -18.53 -5.47
CA TRP A 164 -1.38 -18.43 -6.88
C TRP A 164 -2.53 -19.37 -7.29
N SER A 165 -3.21 -20.02 -6.33
CA SER A 165 -4.46 -20.73 -6.59
C SER A 165 -5.63 -19.77 -6.84
N GLN A 166 -6.74 -20.29 -7.40
CA GLN A 166 -7.96 -19.48 -7.60
C GLN A 166 -8.47 -18.89 -6.28
N GLU A 167 -8.45 -19.67 -5.20
CA GLU A 167 -8.82 -19.22 -3.87
C GLU A 167 -7.93 -18.08 -3.39
N HIS A 168 -6.62 -18.14 -3.66
CA HIS A 168 -5.70 -17.04 -3.33
C HIS A 168 -6.03 -15.77 -4.13
N TRP A 169 -6.30 -15.88 -5.44
CA TRP A 169 -6.72 -14.75 -6.26
C TRP A 169 -8.01 -14.11 -5.77
N ASP A 170 -8.97 -14.93 -5.31
CA ASP A 170 -10.24 -14.46 -4.77
C ASP A 170 -10.05 -13.68 -3.45
N GLN A 171 -9.07 -14.05 -2.62
CA GLN A 171 -8.72 -13.29 -1.39
C GLN A 171 -7.92 -12.01 -1.70
N LEU A 172 -7.07 -12.02 -2.73
CA LEU A 172 -6.29 -10.85 -3.13
C LEU A 172 -7.15 -9.74 -3.73
N LYS A 173 -8.14 -10.11 -4.53
CA LYS A 173 -8.99 -9.16 -5.26
C LYS A 173 -9.62 -8.06 -4.37
N PRO A 174 -10.30 -8.35 -3.24
CA PRO A 174 -10.87 -7.30 -2.40
C PRO A 174 -9.81 -6.37 -1.78
N LEU A 175 -8.63 -6.90 -1.43
CA LEU A 175 -7.53 -6.09 -0.90
C LEU A 175 -6.96 -5.14 -1.96
N LEU A 176 -6.74 -5.65 -3.18
CA LEU A 176 -6.26 -4.84 -4.31
C LEU A 176 -7.30 -3.80 -4.75
N THR A 177 -8.59 -4.13 -4.68
CA THR A 177 -9.69 -3.19 -4.98
C THR A 177 -9.72 -2.06 -3.94
N MET A 178 -9.66 -2.39 -2.65
CA MET A 178 -9.59 -1.37 -1.58
C MET A 178 -8.38 -0.45 -1.76
N LEU A 179 -7.24 -1.03 -2.13
CA LEU A 179 -6.01 -0.28 -2.35
C LEU A 179 -6.11 0.64 -3.60
N ALA A 180 -6.76 0.17 -4.68
CA ALA A 180 -7.05 1.00 -5.86
C ALA A 180 -8.01 2.15 -5.54
N GLU A 181 -9.05 1.91 -4.74
CA GLU A 181 -10.00 2.93 -4.26
C GLU A 181 -9.34 3.98 -3.34
N ALA A 182 -8.22 3.63 -2.69
CA ALA A 182 -7.38 4.57 -1.94
C ALA A 182 -6.43 5.39 -2.84
N GLY A 183 -6.41 5.13 -4.16
CA GLY A 183 -5.60 5.86 -5.14
C GLY A 183 -4.20 5.30 -5.40
N GLN A 184 -3.93 4.03 -5.04
CA GLN A 184 -2.66 3.35 -5.31
C GLN A 184 -2.28 3.42 -6.79
N LYS A 185 -1.00 3.71 -7.08
CA LYS A 185 -0.46 3.82 -8.43
C LYS A 185 0.45 2.65 -8.82
N CYS A 186 1.08 1.99 -7.85
CA CYS A 186 2.15 1.04 -8.10
C CYS A 186 1.75 -0.41 -7.78
N ILE A 187 2.13 -1.35 -8.65
CA ILE A 187 2.04 -2.79 -8.40
C ILE A 187 3.40 -3.27 -7.90
N THR A 188 3.46 -3.90 -6.73
CA THR A 188 4.68 -4.50 -6.17
C THR A 188 4.90 -5.89 -6.74
N THR A 189 5.99 -6.09 -7.46
CA THR A 189 6.35 -7.38 -8.05
C THR A 189 7.73 -7.83 -7.60
N ILE A 190 7.89 -9.14 -7.46
CA ILE A 190 9.12 -9.74 -6.94
C ILE A 190 9.73 -10.59 -8.05
N ILE A 191 10.89 -10.19 -8.53
CA ILE A 191 11.55 -10.85 -9.66
C ILE A 191 12.67 -11.81 -9.24
N VAL A 192 13.00 -11.85 -7.94
CA VAL A 192 14.00 -12.76 -7.33
C VAL A 192 13.55 -13.17 -5.92
N ASP A 193 14.01 -14.33 -5.43
CA ASP A 193 13.65 -14.82 -4.09
C ASP A 193 14.16 -13.88 -2.98
N LYS A 194 13.29 -13.54 -2.03
CA LYS A 194 13.62 -12.79 -0.79
C LYS A 194 14.41 -11.50 -1.02
N PRO A 195 13.90 -10.52 -1.78
CA PRO A 195 14.65 -9.29 -2.07
C PRO A 195 15.02 -8.48 -0.82
N TRP A 196 14.29 -8.66 0.28
CA TRP A 196 14.57 -8.05 1.58
C TRP A 196 15.06 -9.04 2.64
N GLY A 197 15.66 -10.16 2.25
CA GLY A 197 16.23 -11.15 3.17
C GLY A 197 15.23 -11.83 4.13
N GLY A 198 13.93 -11.69 3.88
CA GLY A 198 12.87 -12.22 4.75
C GLY A 198 12.61 -11.38 6.01
N GLN A 199 12.70 -10.05 5.90
CA GLN A 199 12.44 -9.14 7.03
C GLN A 199 11.00 -9.15 7.57
N THR A 200 10.02 -9.57 6.75
CA THR A 200 8.60 -9.67 7.09
C THR A 200 8.26 -11.03 7.70
N TYR A 201 7.09 -11.16 8.34
CA TYR A 201 6.64 -12.46 8.86
C TYR A 201 6.52 -13.49 7.72
N ASP A 202 5.95 -13.07 6.60
CA ASP A 202 5.88 -13.84 5.36
C ASP A 202 6.94 -13.31 4.38
N PRO A 203 8.04 -14.04 4.13
CA PRO A 203 9.03 -13.64 3.14
C PRO A 203 8.42 -13.58 1.74
N PHE A 204 8.89 -12.62 0.95
CA PHE A 204 8.54 -12.53 -0.46
C PHE A 204 9.30 -13.59 -1.26
N GLU A 205 8.58 -14.34 -2.09
CA GLU A 205 9.15 -15.28 -3.06
C GLU A 205 9.15 -14.68 -4.47
N SER A 206 9.94 -15.27 -5.37
CA SER A 206 9.97 -14.83 -6.77
C SER A 206 8.66 -15.14 -7.49
N MET A 207 8.09 -14.14 -8.18
CA MET A 207 6.96 -14.30 -9.09
C MET A 207 7.37 -14.77 -10.49
N ILE A 208 8.68 -14.80 -10.74
CA ILE A 208 9.29 -15.30 -11.98
C ILE A 208 10.14 -16.50 -11.61
N ARG A 209 9.94 -17.65 -12.26
CA ARG A 209 10.81 -18.81 -12.01
C ARG A 209 12.05 -18.70 -12.88
N TRP A 210 13.21 -18.77 -12.23
CA TRP A 210 14.52 -18.77 -12.89
C TRP A 210 14.99 -20.21 -12.99
N ILE A 211 15.12 -20.72 -14.21
CA ILE A 211 15.50 -22.10 -14.47
C ILE A 211 16.82 -22.09 -15.25
N ARG A 212 17.83 -22.75 -14.68
CA ARG A 212 19.07 -23.08 -15.38
C ARG A 212 18.91 -24.47 -15.97
N ASN A 213 18.74 -24.54 -17.29
CA ASN A 213 18.51 -25.82 -17.96
C ASN A 213 19.80 -26.61 -18.18
N SER A 214 19.68 -27.91 -18.45
CA SER A 214 20.83 -28.82 -18.68
C SER A 214 21.71 -28.46 -19.89
N SER A 215 21.30 -27.51 -20.73
CA SER A 215 22.13 -26.97 -21.82
C SER A 215 23.01 -25.78 -21.39
N GLY A 216 22.88 -25.33 -20.14
CA GLY A 216 23.55 -24.14 -19.63
C GLY A 216 22.92 -22.83 -20.11
N LYS A 217 21.63 -22.84 -20.47
CA LYS A 217 20.85 -21.65 -20.80
C LYS A 217 19.84 -21.33 -19.69
N TRP A 218 19.29 -20.13 -19.72
CA TRP A 218 18.26 -19.69 -18.81
C TRP A 218 16.89 -19.79 -19.47
N ASP A 219 15.93 -20.31 -18.73
CA ASP A 219 14.50 -20.24 -19.04
C ASP A 219 13.79 -19.48 -17.90
N TYR A 220 12.82 -18.64 -18.28
CA TYR A 220 12.07 -17.80 -17.35
C TYR A 220 10.56 -18.06 -17.51
N ASP A 221 9.88 -18.32 -16.39
CA ASP A 221 8.43 -18.50 -16.34
C ASP A 221 7.80 -17.30 -15.63
N TYR A 222 7.06 -16.48 -16.40
CA TYR A 222 6.39 -15.27 -15.94
C TYR A 222 4.93 -15.50 -15.52
N SER A 223 4.45 -16.75 -15.49
CA SER A 223 3.02 -17.05 -15.32
C SER A 223 2.39 -16.43 -14.06
N ASP A 224 3.08 -16.48 -12.93
CA ASP A 224 2.59 -15.93 -11.65
C ASP A 224 2.67 -14.40 -11.64
N PHE A 225 3.77 -13.84 -12.20
CA PHE A 225 3.98 -12.41 -12.42
C PHE A 225 2.86 -11.78 -13.28
N ASP A 226 2.54 -12.39 -14.42
CA ASP A 226 1.56 -11.89 -15.38
C ASP A 226 0.13 -11.92 -14.83
N GLN A 227 -0.23 -13.01 -14.16
CA GLN A 227 -1.55 -13.16 -13.55
C GLN A 227 -1.76 -12.15 -12.41
N TYR A 228 -0.74 -11.94 -11.58
CA TYR A 228 -0.80 -10.96 -10.50
C TYR A 228 -0.96 -9.52 -11.03
N ILE A 229 -0.15 -9.12 -12.02
CA ILE A 229 -0.27 -7.79 -12.66
C ILE A 229 -1.64 -7.62 -13.29
N SER A 230 -2.11 -8.62 -14.04
CA SER A 230 -3.42 -8.58 -14.68
C SER A 230 -4.56 -8.43 -13.66
N LEU A 231 -4.47 -9.11 -12.51
CA LEU A 231 -5.43 -8.96 -11.42
C LEU A 231 -5.39 -7.55 -10.84
N ALA A 232 -4.21 -7.01 -10.52
CA ALA A 232 -4.05 -5.67 -9.95
C ALA A 232 -4.55 -4.58 -10.91
N MET A 233 -4.24 -4.69 -12.21
CA MET A 233 -4.75 -3.79 -13.24
C MET A 233 -6.27 -3.87 -13.37
N LYS A 234 -6.86 -5.08 -13.33
CA LYS A 234 -8.31 -5.26 -13.32
C LYS A 234 -8.99 -4.66 -12.09
N CYS A 235 -8.28 -4.58 -10.96
CA CYS A 235 -8.76 -3.89 -9.76
C CYS A 235 -8.60 -2.36 -9.83
N GLY A 236 -7.83 -1.83 -10.79
CA GLY A 236 -7.68 -0.39 -11.03
C GLY A 236 -6.27 0.17 -10.83
N ILE A 237 -5.29 -0.65 -10.40
CA ILE A 237 -3.90 -0.21 -10.20
C ILE A 237 -3.13 -0.37 -11.51
N THR A 238 -2.91 0.72 -12.25
CA THR A 238 -2.46 0.63 -13.65
C THR A 238 -1.31 1.57 -14.03
N ALA A 239 -0.80 2.38 -13.10
CA ALA A 239 0.15 3.43 -13.43
C ALA A 239 1.60 2.93 -13.54
N GLN A 240 2.04 2.06 -12.61
CA GLN A 240 3.44 1.63 -12.52
C GLN A 240 3.57 0.19 -12.00
N ILE A 241 4.57 -0.54 -12.47
CA ILE A 241 4.96 -1.87 -11.97
C ILE A 241 6.37 -1.73 -11.39
N ASN A 242 6.55 -2.08 -10.11
CA ASN A 242 7.82 -2.00 -9.40
C ASN A 242 8.40 -3.41 -9.26
N CYS A 243 9.55 -3.68 -9.90
CA CYS A 243 10.20 -4.99 -9.90
C CYS A 243 11.37 -5.04 -8.92
N TYR A 244 11.17 -5.72 -7.78
CA TYR A 244 12.16 -5.87 -6.72
C TYR A 244 12.86 -7.23 -6.79
N SER A 245 14.19 -7.32 -6.75
CA SER A 245 15.18 -6.27 -6.99
C SER A 245 16.45 -6.87 -7.59
N MET A 246 17.18 -6.07 -8.37
CA MET A 246 18.50 -6.42 -8.90
C MET A 246 19.63 -6.32 -7.84
N VAL A 247 19.31 -5.78 -6.66
CA VAL A 247 20.24 -5.61 -5.53
C VAL A 247 19.56 -6.02 -4.22
N PRO A 248 19.17 -7.30 -4.07
CA PRO A 248 18.49 -7.80 -2.88
C PRO A 248 19.41 -7.76 -1.67
N TRP A 249 18.84 -7.74 -0.47
CA TRP A 249 19.62 -7.78 0.78
C TRP A 249 20.54 -9.01 0.81
N GLY A 250 21.84 -8.76 0.99
CA GLY A 250 22.87 -9.81 0.95
C GLY A 250 23.30 -10.25 -0.45
N ASN A 251 22.74 -9.70 -1.53
CA ASN A 251 23.10 -9.99 -2.93
C ASN A 251 23.12 -11.50 -3.25
N ASN A 252 22.15 -12.23 -2.69
CA ASN A 252 21.95 -13.65 -2.91
C ASN A 252 20.84 -13.85 -3.95
N PHE A 253 21.07 -14.71 -4.93
CA PHE A 253 20.11 -14.99 -6.00
C PHE A 253 19.90 -16.49 -6.09
N ARG A 254 18.63 -16.90 -6.02
CA ARG A 254 18.22 -18.29 -6.02
C ARG A 254 17.55 -18.65 -7.33
N TYR A 255 17.91 -19.78 -7.91
CA TYR A 255 17.32 -20.33 -9.13
C TYR A 255 17.21 -21.85 -9.04
N PHE A 256 16.35 -22.43 -9.88
CA PHE A 256 16.24 -23.89 -10.03
C PHE A 256 17.24 -24.37 -11.06
N ASP A 257 18.01 -25.40 -10.72
CA ASP A 257 19.03 -26.02 -11.57
C ASP A 257 18.56 -27.42 -11.97
N GLU A 258 18.38 -27.65 -13.27
CA GLU A 258 17.87 -28.93 -13.79
C GLU A 258 18.85 -30.08 -13.55
N ASP A 259 20.15 -29.83 -13.65
CA ASP A 259 21.18 -30.86 -13.51
C ASP A 259 21.22 -31.44 -12.08
N SER A 260 21.04 -30.60 -11.07
CA SER A 260 20.93 -31.02 -9.66
C SER A 260 19.49 -31.31 -9.20
N ALA A 261 18.49 -31.04 -10.05
CA ALA A 261 17.06 -31.11 -9.73
C ALA A 261 16.70 -30.36 -8.43
N GLY A 262 17.32 -29.20 -8.21
CA GLY A 262 17.26 -28.50 -6.94
C GLY A 262 17.51 -27.00 -7.05
N TYR A 263 17.30 -26.29 -5.94
CA TYR A 263 17.59 -24.86 -5.88
C TYR A 263 19.05 -24.59 -5.53
N VAL A 264 19.66 -23.70 -6.29
CA VAL A 264 21.01 -23.17 -6.06
C VAL A 264 20.91 -21.69 -5.69
N THR A 265 21.73 -21.26 -4.74
CA THR A 265 21.88 -19.85 -4.36
C THR A 265 23.29 -19.39 -4.65
N VAL A 266 23.43 -18.29 -5.38
CA VAL A 266 24.71 -17.66 -5.69
C VAL A 266 24.80 -16.27 -5.05
N HIS A 267 26.02 -15.88 -4.69
CA HIS A 267 26.33 -14.54 -4.22
C HIS A 267 27.08 -13.78 -5.31
N ILE A 268 26.45 -12.76 -5.91
CA ILE A 268 27.01 -11.99 -7.03
C ILE A 268 26.82 -10.50 -6.78
N LEU A 269 27.83 -9.68 -7.07
CA LEU A 269 27.85 -8.27 -6.71
C LEU A 269 27.77 -7.37 -7.95
N PRO A 270 27.05 -6.23 -7.90
CA PRO A 270 27.03 -5.28 -9.01
C PRO A 270 28.43 -4.91 -9.52
N GLY A 271 28.60 -4.90 -10.84
CA GLY A 271 29.85 -4.59 -11.54
C GLY A 271 30.89 -5.72 -11.57
N THR A 272 30.52 -6.95 -11.23
CA THR A 272 31.34 -8.14 -11.55
C THR A 272 30.84 -8.82 -12.81
N GLU A 273 31.73 -9.56 -13.49
CA GLU A 273 31.37 -10.34 -14.68
C GLU A 273 30.27 -11.37 -14.38
N ASP A 274 30.31 -12.01 -13.22
CA ASP A 274 29.27 -12.96 -12.79
C ASP A 274 27.89 -12.29 -12.66
N TYR A 275 27.84 -11.05 -12.14
CA TYR A 275 26.60 -10.30 -12.03
C TYR A 275 26.02 -9.97 -13.40
N GLU A 276 26.87 -9.49 -14.31
CA GLU A 276 26.45 -9.18 -15.67
C GLU A 276 25.99 -10.42 -16.42
N ASN A 277 26.71 -11.55 -16.30
CA ASN A 277 26.37 -12.81 -16.95
C ASN A 277 25.07 -13.42 -16.39
N PHE A 278 24.75 -13.17 -15.13
CA PHE A 278 23.49 -13.58 -14.52
C PHE A 278 22.31 -12.72 -15.00
N TRP A 279 22.46 -11.39 -14.97
CA TRP A 279 21.36 -10.47 -15.23
C TRP A 279 21.11 -10.14 -16.70
N ARG A 280 22.15 -10.10 -17.54
CA ARG A 280 22.04 -9.72 -18.96
C ARG A 280 21.06 -10.60 -19.74
N PRO A 281 21.10 -11.95 -19.68
CA PRO A 281 20.13 -12.78 -20.39
C PRO A 281 18.70 -12.54 -19.90
N PHE A 282 18.51 -12.40 -18.58
CA PHE A 282 17.20 -12.07 -18.01
C PHE A 282 16.67 -10.73 -18.50
N LEU A 283 17.48 -9.67 -18.47
CA LEU A 283 17.03 -8.34 -18.85
C LEU A 283 16.59 -8.28 -20.32
N TYR A 284 17.28 -9.00 -21.21
CA TYR A 284 16.86 -9.10 -22.61
C TYR A 284 15.55 -9.86 -22.79
N ASP A 285 15.41 -11.00 -22.10
CA ASP A 285 14.20 -11.81 -22.14
C ASP A 285 13.00 -11.08 -21.53
N PHE A 286 13.18 -10.52 -20.33
CA PHE A 286 12.17 -9.76 -19.61
C PHE A 286 11.74 -8.51 -20.38
N ARG A 287 12.68 -7.81 -21.03
CA ARG A 287 12.33 -6.70 -21.93
C ARG A 287 11.45 -7.18 -23.08
N ALA A 288 11.79 -8.30 -23.73
CA ALA A 288 10.98 -8.84 -24.82
C ALA A 288 9.56 -9.23 -24.35
N HIS A 289 9.46 -9.90 -23.20
CA HIS A 289 8.20 -10.24 -22.55
C HIS A 289 7.33 -9.01 -22.24
N LEU A 290 7.94 -7.95 -21.68
CA LEU A 290 7.23 -6.71 -21.37
C LEU A 290 6.81 -5.91 -22.61
N VAL A 291 7.52 -6.04 -23.73
CA VAL A 291 7.09 -5.49 -25.02
C VAL A 291 5.88 -6.24 -25.56
N GLU A 292 5.90 -7.57 -25.47
CA GLU A 292 4.79 -8.42 -25.93
C GLU A 292 3.50 -8.17 -25.14
N THR A 293 3.61 -8.02 -23.83
CA THR A 293 2.48 -7.69 -22.93
C THR A 293 2.06 -6.22 -22.99
N GLY A 294 2.89 -5.33 -23.55
CA GLY A 294 2.66 -3.88 -23.60
C GLY A 294 2.88 -3.18 -22.26
N TRP A 295 3.64 -3.77 -21.33
CA TRP A 295 3.88 -3.25 -19.99
C TRP A 295 5.22 -2.54 -19.82
N LEU A 296 6.13 -2.60 -20.81
CA LEU A 296 7.48 -2.03 -20.71
C LEU A 296 7.50 -0.57 -20.21
N ASP A 297 6.63 0.28 -20.75
CA ASP A 297 6.58 1.71 -20.39
C ASP A 297 6.14 1.97 -18.94
N LYS A 298 5.52 0.99 -18.28
CA LYS A 298 5.03 1.07 -16.89
C LYS A 298 5.99 0.42 -15.92
N THR A 299 6.92 -0.41 -16.40
CA THR A 299 7.83 -1.17 -15.56
C THR A 299 9.01 -0.36 -15.09
N THR A 300 9.33 -0.49 -13.81
CA THR A 300 10.52 0.06 -13.18
C THR A 300 11.32 -1.05 -12.50
N ILE A 301 12.65 -0.95 -12.58
CA ILE A 301 13.54 -1.73 -11.72
C ILE A 301 13.64 -1.01 -10.38
N ALA A 302 13.27 -1.70 -9.31
CA ALA A 302 13.08 -1.08 -8.00
C ALA A 302 14.26 -1.30 -7.04
N LEU A 303 14.65 -0.21 -6.40
CA LEU A 303 15.76 -0.11 -5.44
C LEU A 303 15.24 0.23 -4.03
N ASP A 304 15.85 -0.39 -3.02
CA ASP A 304 15.56 -0.11 -1.60
C ASP A 304 16.87 0.07 -0.81
N GLU A 305 17.18 1.32 -0.45
CA GLU A 305 18.26 1.74 0.46
C GLU A 305 19.62 1.03 0.31
N ARG A 306 20.17 0.97 -0.91
CA ARG A 306 21.51 0.39 -1.16
C ARG A 306 22.64 1.41 -1.10
N GLY A 307 23.87 0.90 -0.96
CA GLY A 307 25.07 1.73 -1.02
C GLY A 307 25.25 2.36 -2.39
N LEU A 308 25.70 3.63 -2.42
CA LEU A 308 25.82 4.44 -3.64
C LEU A 308 26.62 3.74 -4.76
N GLU A 309 27.73 3.08 -4.42
CA GLU A 309 28.58 2.42 -5.41
C GLU A 309 27.92 1.19 -6.03
N ASP A 310 27.16 0.40 -5.27
CA ASP A 310 26.39 -0.72 -5.82
C ASP A 310 25.30 -0.20 -6.77
N MET A 311 24.60 0.86 -6.37
CA MET A 311 23.56 1.48 -7.20
C MET A 311 24.14 2.05 -8.50
N LYS A 312 25.26 2.78 -8.44
CA LYS A 312 25.92 3.31 -9.64
C LYS A 312 26.31 2.21 -10.62
N LYS A 313 26.91 1.11 -10.14
CA LYS A 313 27.29 -0.01 -10.98
C LYS A 313 26.08 -0.69 -11.63
N MET A 314 25.01 -0.91 -10.87
CA MET A 314 23.76 -1.47 -11.39
C MET A 314 23.13 -0.54 -12.45
N ILE A 315 23.04 0.76 -12.16
CA ILE A 315 22.47 1.76 -13.08
C ILE A 315 23.27 1.82 -14.38
N THR A 316 24.60 1.87 -14.32
CA THR A 316 25.45 1.83 -15.51
C THR A 316 25.18 0.59 -16.34
N PHE A 317 25.17 -0.59 -15.71
CA PHE A 317 24.89 -1.85 -16.39
C PHE A 317 23.49 -1.89 -17.02
N LEU A 318 22.47 -1.38 -16.33
CA LEU A 318 21.10 -1.31 -16.84
C LEU A 318 21.00 -0.39 -18.06
N LYS A 319 21.67 0.78 -18.03
CA LYS A 319 21.71 1.72 -19.16
C LYS A 319 22.44 1.16 -20.38
N GLU A 320 23.47 0.35 -20.18
CA GLU A 320 24.21 -0.29 -21.27
C GLU A 320 23.44 -1.46 -21.88
N THR A 321 22.63 -2.15 -21.08
CA THR A 321 21.96 -3.40 -21.49
C THR A 321 20.54 -3.15 -21.97
N THR A 322 19.76 -2.35 -21.25
CA THR A 322 18.33 -2.15 -21.46
C THR A 322 17.95 -0.73 -21.02
N PRO A 323 18.37 0.31 -21.77
CA PRO A 323 18.19 1.71 -21.41
C PRO A 323 16.73 2.17 -21.33
N GLU A 324 15.79 1.38 -21.84
CA GLU A 324 14.36 1.68 -21.78
C GLU A 324 13.74 1.42 -20.40
N PHE A 325 14.40 0.61 -19.55
CA PHE A 325 13.91 0.39 -18.20
C PHE A 325 14.06 1.64 -17.34
N LYS A 326 12.94 2.04 -16.75
CA LYS A 326 12.89 3.08 -15.73
C LYS A 326 13.41 2.53 -14.40
N ILE A 327 13.89 3.42 -13.54
CA ILE A 327 14.35 3.08 -12.19
C ILE A 327 13.47 3.77 -11.17
N THR A 328 12.96 3.01 -10.19
CA THR A 328 12.35 3.56 -8.97
C THR A 328 13.26 3.30 -7.77
N MET A 329 13.31 4.23 -6.82
CA MET A 329 14.10 4.08 -5.61
C MET A 329 13.37 4.67 -4.40
N ALA A 330 13.30 3.90 -3.31
CA ALA A 330 13.08 4.43 -1.98
C ALA A 330 14.43 4.45 -1.25
N GLY A 331 14.82 5.62 -0.74
CA GLY A 331 16.05 5.67 0.04
C GLY A 331 16.65 7.04 0.30
N HIS A 332 17.94 7.01 0.59
CA HIS A 332 18.73 8.19 0.86
C HIS A 332 18.91 9.05 -0.40
N TYR A 333 18.96 10.37 -0.23
CA TYR A 333 19.24 11.28 -1.32
C TYR A 333 20.70 11.21 -1.76
N PHE A 334 20.94 11.02 -3.05
CA PHE A 334 22.25 11.08 -3.69
C PHE A 334 22.14 11.90 -4.98
N GLU A 335 22.88 13.01 -5.07
CA GLU A 335 22.81 13.93 -6.21
C GLU A 335 23.24 13.24 -7.51
N GLU A 336 24.23 12.36 -7.42
CA GLU A 336 24.91 11.73 -8.55
C GLU A 336 24.02 10.76 -9.35
N ILE A 337 23.01 10.15 -8.70
CA ILE A 337 22.11 9.20 -9.35
C ILE A 337 20.69 9.74 -9.54
N ASN A 338 20.33 10.84 -8.86
CA ASN A 338 18.99 11.43 -8.95
C ASN A 338 18.52 11.71 -10.41
N PRO A 339 19.38 12.15 -11.35
CA PRO A 339 19.01 12.29 -12.75
C PRO A 339 18.59 10.99 -13.45
N GLU A 340 18.98 9.83 -12.93
CA GLU A 340 18.65 8.52 -13.52
C GLU A 340 17.35 7.93 -12.95
N LEU A 341 16.86 8.47 -11.82
CA LEU A 341 15.67 7.97 -11.13
C LEU A 341 14.39 8.55 -11.75
N TYR A 342 13.59 7.69 -12.36
CA TYR A 342 12.27 8.01 -12.88
C TYR A 342 11.28 8.31 -11.75
N ASP A 343 11.27 7.46 -10.73
CA ASP A 343 10.47 7.62 -9.51
C ASP A 343 11.42 7.58 -8.30
N PHE A 344 11.34 8.59 -7.44
CA PHE A 344 12.20 8.66 -6.27
C PHE A 344 11.42 9.04 -5.02
N SER A 345 11.47 8.15 -4.03
CA SER A 345 10.92 8.37 -2.70
C SER A 345 12.03 8.72 -1.70
N TYR A 346 11.98 9.96 -1.21
CA TYR A 346 12.91 10.45 -0.21
C TYR A 346 12.68 9.77 1.14
N ASN A 347 13.75 9.26 1.76
CA ASN A 347 13.74 8.96 3.18
C ASN A 347 13.34 10.21 3.97
N TRP A 348 12.45 10.07 4.95
CA TRP A 348 11.99 11.17 5.81
C TRP A 348 13.12 12.07 6.33
N PHE A 349 14.27 11.50 6.70
CA PHE A 349 15.39 12.28 7.23
C PHE A 349 16.12 13.11 6.17
N HIS A 350 15.89 12.83 4.88
CA HIS A 350 16.52 13.50 3.75
C HIS A 350 15.55 14.35 2.91
N ILE A 351 14.29 14.49 3.32
CA ILE A 351 13.30 15.34 2.63
C ILE A 351 13.76 16.80 2.47
N GLY A 352 14.65 17.29 3.36
CA GLY A 352 15.25 18.63 3.26
C GLY A 352 16.17 18.83 2.04
N ALA A 353 16.57 17.75 1.38
CA ALA A 353 17.29 17.81 0.10
C ALA A 353 16.35 18.02 -1.10
N ASN A 354 15.04 17.94 -0.90
CA ASN A 354 14.04 18.35 -1.87
C ASN A 354 13.68 19.83 -1.70
N SER A 355 13.20 20.45 -2.78
CA SER A 355 12.56 21.75 -2.77
C SER A 355 11.36 21.74 -3.72
N PRO A 356 10.36 22.61 -3.56
CA PRO A 356 9.24 22.69 -4.51
C PRO A 356 9.70 22.90 -5.96
N GLN A 357 10.78 23.66 -6.17
CA GLN A 357 11.38 23.87 -7.48
C GLN A 357 11.98 22.57 -8.05
N LYS A 358 12.70 21.80 -7.24
CA LYS A 358 13.29 20.53 -7.66
C LYS A 358 12.23 19.47 -7.98
N ALA A 359 11.18 19.42 -7.17
CA ALA A 359 10.03 18.55 -7.42
C ALA A 359 9.31 18.97 -8.72
N LEU A 360 9.16 20.27 -8.98
CA LEU A 360 8.62 20.80 -10.23
C LEU A 360 9.49 20.42 -11.44
N GLU A 361 10.81 20.61 -11.36
CA GLU A 361 11.73 20.22 -12.43
C GLU A 361 11.67 18.72 -12.73
N ARG A 362 11.57 17.87 -11.70
CA ARG A 362 11.35 16.44 -11.88
C ARG A 362 10.01 16.17 -12.59
N ARG A 363 8.93 16.80 -12.14
CA ARG A 363 7.58 16.68 -12.73
C ARG A 363 7.54 17.10 -14.20
N GLU A 364 8.18 18.21 -14.57
CA GLU A 364 8.27 18.70 -15.96
C GLU A 364 9.03 17.73 -16.87
N ASN A 365 9.93 16.91 -16.31
CA ASN A 365 10.62 15.83 -17.01
C ASN A 365 9.88 14.48 -16.93
N GLY A 366 8.60 14.48 -16.51
CA GLY A 366 7.78 13.28 -16.41
C GLY A 366 8.21 12.32 -15.30
N LYS A 367 8.94 12.81 -14.30
CA LYS A 367 9.42 12.02 -13.15
C LYS A 367 8.55 12.21 -11.93
N ILE A 368 8.56 11.21 -11.06
CA ILE A 368 7.80 11.17 -9.82
C ILE A 368 8.73 11.44 -8.63
N THR A 369 8.23 12.21 -7.68
CA THR A 369 8.93 12.60 -6.47
C THR A 369 8.01 12.40 -5.27
N THR A 370 8.29 11.41 -4.44
CA THR A 370 7.53 11.13 -3.20
C THR A 370 8.46 11.16 -1.98
N PHE A 371 7.91 10.84 -0.81
CA PHE A 371 8.67 10.56 0.39
C PHE A 371 8.03 9.40 1.15
N TYR A 372 8.76 8.80 2.08
CA TYR A 372 8.25 7.76 2.97
C TYR A 372 8.70 7.99 4.42
N VAL A 373 7.95 7.37 5.33
CA VAL A 373 8.32 7.21 6.74
C VAL A 373 8.46 5.72 7.05
N ALA A 374 9.37 5.38 7.96
CA ALA A 374 9.69 3.99 8.33
C ALA A 374 9.92 3.87 9.84
N CYS A 375 10.54 2.79 10.30
CA CYS A 375 10.73 2.48 11.73
C CYS A 375 11.51 3.55 12.52
N GLY A 376 12.37 4.32 11.86
CA GLY A 376 13.23 5.32 12.52
C GLY A 376 12.50 6.63 12.88
N VAL A 377 11.32 6.88 12.30
CA VAL A 377 10.62 8.16 12.44
C VAL A 377 9.58 8.06 13.55
N PRO A 378 9.71 8.77 14.70
CA PRO A 378 8.71 8.69 15.75
C PRO A 378 7.36 9.26 15.32
N ARG A 379 7.37 10.43 14.67
CA ARG A 379 6.20 11.16 14.16
C ARG A 379 6.62 12.08 13.00
N PRO A 380 5.80 12.25 11.96
CA PRO A 380 4.56 11.51 11.69
C PRO A 380 4.86 10.05 11.29
N ASN A 381 3.96 9.12 11.63
CA ASN A 381 4.06 7.73 11.21
C ASN A 381 2.68 7.03 11.14
N ASN A 382 2.69 5.78 10.68
CA ASN A 382 1.53 4.90 10.53
C ASN A 382 1.67 3.64 11.40
N PHE A 383 2.24 3.78 12.61
CA PHE A 383 2.19 2.70 13.60
C PHE A 383 0.75 2.55 14.12
N THR A 384 0.41 1.38 14.66
CA THR A 384 -0.89 1.14 15.29
C THR A 384 -1.19 2.10 16.44
N PHE A 385 -0.16 2.59 17.12
CA PHE A 385 -0.27 3.60 18.18
C PHE A 385 -0.12 5.06 17.70
N SER A 386 0.16 5.29 16.41
CA SER A 386 0.24 6.65 15.87
C SER A 386 -1.15 7.31 15.91
N PRO A 387 -1.27 8.58 16.34
CA PRO A 387 -2.49 9.33 16.20
C PRO A 387 -3.05 9.27 14.78
N PRO A 388 -4.35 8.95 14.56
CA PRO A 388 -4.92 8.83 13.21
C PRO A 388 -4.76 10.09 12.33
N ALA A 389 -4.67 11.28 12.94
CA ALA A 389 -4.43 12.53 12.23
C ALA A 389 -3.07 12.57 11.50
N GLU A 390 -2.07 11.78 11.93
CA GLU A 390 -0.79 11.68 11.24
C GLU A 390 -0.95 11.10 9.82
N GLN A 391 -1.94 10.24 9.59
CA GLN A 391 -2.26 9.71 8.25
C GLN A 391 -2.66 10.83 7.29
N ALA A 392 -3.58 11.70 7.73
CA ALA A 392 -4.01 12.85 6.93
C ALA A 392 -2.89 13.88 6.77
N PHE A 393 -2.07 14.08 7.82
CA PHE A 393 -0.93 14.99 7.76
C PHE A 393 0.04 14.63 6.64
N LEU A 394 0.32 13.35 6.39
CA LEU A 394 1.26 12.94 5.34
C LEU A 394 0.80 13.40 3.95
N ALA A 395 -0.49 13.26 3.63
CA ALA A 395 -1.04 13.74 2.35
C ALA A 395 -0.98 15.27 2.24
N TRP A 396 -1.31 15.98 3.33
CA TRP A 396 -1.18 17.45 3.39
C TRP A 396 0.27 17.90 3.25
N PHE A 397 1.21 17.15 3.84
CA PHE A 397 2.63 17.42 3.73
C PHE A 397 3.10 17.27 2.28
N SER A 398 2.67 16.24 1.55
CA SER A 398 2.97 16.11 0.11
C SER A 398 2.54 17.36 -0.65
N ALA A 399 1.29 17.80 -0.45
CA ALA A 399 0.74 18.97 -1.12
C ALA A 399 1.49 20.26 -0.76
N ALA A 400 1.83 20.46 0.51
CA ALA A 400 2.51 21.67 0.99
C ALA A 400 3.96 21.79 0.51
N THR A 401 4.61 20.68 0.17
CA THR A 401 6.04 20.64 -0.18
C THR A 401 6.32 20.35 -1.66
N GLY A 402 5.26 20.12 -2.44
CA GLY A 402 5.35 19.88 -3.88
C GLY A 402 5.67 18.43 -4.27
N PHE A 403 5.72 17.50 -3.32
CA PHE A 403 5.80 16.07 -3.63
C PHE A 403 4.53 15.59 -4.34
N ASP A 404 4.70 14.58 -5.18
CA ASP A 404 3.63 13.93 -5.94
C ASP A 404 2.73 13.03 -5.09
N GLY A 405 3.23 12.58 -3.94
CA GLY A 405 2.48 11.68 -3.08
C GLY A 405 3.31 11.13 -1.93
N PHE A 406 3.08 9.86 -1.59
CA PHE A 406 3.62 9.20 -0.41
C PHE A 406 3.82 7.70 -0.65
N LEU A 407 4.89 7.16 -0.08
CA LEU A 407 5.22 5.74 -0.12
C LEU A 407 5.25 5.14 1.30
N ARG A 408 4.83 3.88 1.43
CA ARG A 408 5.06 3.06 2.62
C ARG A 408 5.34 1.60 2.24
N TRP A 409 6.36 1.04 2.86
CA TRP A 409 6.92 -0.26 2.48
C TRP A 409 6.06 -1.50 2.79
N ALA A 410 4.91 -1.35 3.45
CA ALA A 410 4.10 -2.50 3.87
C ALA A 410 2.61 -2.14 3.94
N TYR A 411 1.84 -2.59 2.94
CA TYR A 411 0.38 -2.55 2.96
C TYR A 411 -0.20 -3.66 3.83
N ASN A 412 0.29 -4.89 3.67
CA ASN A 412 -0.31 -6.09 4.26
C ASN A 412 0.71 -7.21 4.59
N SER A 413 1.92 -6.83 5.01
CA SER A 413 3.06 -7.75 5.26
C SER A 413 3.11 -8.37 6.65
#